data_AF-A0A850T2Y9-F1
#
_entry.id   AF-A0A850T2Y9-F1
#
_cell.length_a   1.000
_cell.length_b   1.000
_cell.length_c   1.000
_cell.angle_alpha   90.00
_cell.angle_beta   90.00
_cell.angle_gamma   90.00
#
_symmetry.space_group_name_H-M   'P 1'
#
loop_
_entity.id
_entity.type
_entity.pdbx_description
1 polymer ?
#
loop_
_entity_poly.entity_id
_entity_poly.type
_entity_poly.pdbx_seq_one_letter_code
_entity_poly.pdbx_strand_id
1 'polypeptide(L)'
;MGFFDMFDKLDDIIYKPIETVCDWLKAPLRSMDDNRAGKIEREKIKLEASIDKADKEFNAKLEAASKKLDAEIAIKKETEVVKIIAEIEQWKQDKDFARKKAVSDAIIEYQRELTKLNVNAINAIGHMQLDLRERVQNMIIDKTKQYKTLQNEAKQEAINEYKIIMKEFANEPEIKQNMIKQVDESVAIIIHNSKAFITELTEDLRSVNKSIDLLALNGQKFIETHLQQFHSLGFSQEQLKQLENGNSFINTIDI
;
A
#
# COMPACT_ATOMS: atom_id res chain seq x y z
N MET A 1 41.39 43.30 -125.91
CA MET A 1 40.17 44.09 -125.65
C MET A 1 38.99 43.28 -126.14
N GLY A 2 38.02 43.01 -125.26
CA GLY A 2 36.62 42.63 -125.55
C GLY A 2 36.37 41.37 -126.38
N PHE A 3 36.17 40.21 -125.71
CA PHE A 3 35.37 39.07 -126.21
C PHE A 3 35.01 38.05 -125.10
N PHE A 4 35.62 38.15 -123.92
CA PHE A 4 35.32 37.29 -122.75
C PHE A 4 34.08 37.72 -121.94
N ASP A 5 33.46 38.86 -122.23
CA ASP A 5 32.30 39.40 -121.49
C ASP A 5 30.94 39.07 -122.14
N MET A 6 30.93 38.24 -123.19
CA MET A 6 29.71 37.73 -123.84
C MET A 6 29.41 36.25 -123.55
N PHE A 7 30.34 35.50 -122.93
CA PHE A 7 30.12 34.08 -122.61
C PHE A 7 29.44 33.84 -121.24
N ASP A 8 29.56 34.77 -120.28
CA ASP A 8 28.84 34.68 -118.99
C ASP A 8 27.30 34.82 -119.13
N LYS A 9 26.81 35.34 -120.25
CA LYS A 9 25.37 35.42 -120.54
C LYS A 9 24.80 34.18 -121.22
N LEU A 10 25.66 33.27 -121.71
CA LEU A 10 25.24 32.03 -122.38
C LEU A 10 25.14 30.86 -121.40
N ASP A 11 26.01 30.80 -120.37
CA ASP A 11 25.90 29.78 -119.32
C ASP A 11 24.66 29.98 -118.44
N ASP A 12 24.32 31.24 -118.14
CA ASP A 12 23.17 31.58 -117.29
C ASP A 12 21.80 31.36 -118.00
N ILE A 13 21.78 31.25 -119.34
CA ILE A 13 20.59 30.95 -120.14
C ILE A 13 20.34 29.44 -120.28
N ILE A 14 21.38 28.60 -120.20
CA ILE A 14 21.26 27.15 -120.40
C ILE A 14 21.12 26.41 -119.07
N TYR A 15 21.83 26.83 -118.01
CA TYR A 15 21.83 26.08 -116.74
C TYR A 15 20.60 26.35 -115.87
N LYS A 16 20.08 27.59 -115.83
CA LYS A 16 18.90 27.96 -115.02
C LYS A 16 17.61 27.19 -115.35
N PRO A 17 17.23 26.93 -116.62
CA PRO A 17 16.05 26.11 -116.90
C PRO A 17 16.27 24.63 -116.53
N ILE A 18 17.50 24.12 -116.62
CA ILE A 18 17.83 22.74 -116.25
C ILE A 18 17.79 22.58 -114.72
N GLU A 19 18.28 23.56 -113.98
CA GLU A 19 18.29 23.56 -112.52
C GLU A 19 16.86 23.72 -111.94
N THR A 20 16.01 24.55 -112.57
CA THR A 20 14.58 24.66 -112.20
C THR A 20 13.78 23.41 -112.53
N VAL A 21 14.07 22.71 -113.63
CA VAL A 21 13.44 21.41 -113.93
C VAL A 21 13.93 20.33 -112.97
N CYS A 22 15.21 20.34 -112.60
CA CYS A 22 15.79 19.39 -111.64
C CYS A 22 15.26 19.63 -110.22
N ASP A 23 15.06 20.88 -109.82
CA ASP A 23 14.41 21.25 -108.56
C ASP A 23 12.90 20.97 -108.57
N TRP A 24 12.23 21.12 -109.72
CA TRP A 24 10.83 20.72 -109.88
C TRP A 24 10.64 19.19 -109.81
N LEU A 25 11.58 18.41 -110.34
CA LEU A 25 11.57 16.94 -110.23
C LEU A 25 11.97 16.44 -108.83
N LYS A 26 12.83 17.18 -108.11
CA LYS A 26 13.26 16.86 -106.75
C LYS A 26 12.27 17.31 -105.67
N ALA A 27 11.43 18.31 -105.94
CA ALA A 27 10.39 18.79 -105.03
C ALA A 27 9.39 17.71 -104.54
N PRO A 28 8.84 16.82 -105.39
CA PRO A 28 7.96 15.74 -104.94
C PRO A 28 8.71 14.67 -104.12
N LEU A 29 10.00 14.46 -104.36
CA LEU A 29 10.83 13.50 -103.61
C LEU A 29 11.24 14.05 -102.24
N ARG A 30 11.68 15.32 -102.17
CA ARG A 30 11.98 16.01 -100.90
C ARG A 30 10.75 16.16 -100.01
N SER A 31 9.59 16.51 -100.57
CA SER A 31 8.34 16.57 -99.79
C SER A 31 7.87 15.19 -99.31
N MET A 32 8.21 14.10 -100.00
CA MET A 32 7.96 12.74 -99.51
C MET A 32 8.92 12.34 -98.38
N ASP A 33 10.20 12.69 -98.48
CA ASP A 33 11.19 12.42 -97.44
C ASP A 33 10.93 13.26 -96.18
N ASP A 34 10.56 14.54 -96.32
CA ASP A 34 10.15 15.40 -95.20
C ASP A 34 8.85 14.91 -94.55
N ASN A 35 7.92 14.37 -95.35
CA ASN A 35 6.69 13.76 -94.82
C ASN A 35 6.95 12.41 -94.12
N ARG A 36 7.95 11.63 -94.56
CA ARG A 36 8.36 10.37 -93.91
C ARG A 36 9.14 10.62 -92.63
N ALA A 37 10.11 11.54 -92.67
CA ALA A 37 10.86 12.00 -91.51
C ALA A 37 9.93 12.63 -90.47
N GLY A 38 8.99 13.48 -90.90
CA GLY A 38 7.98 14.06 -90.02
C GLY A 38 7.00 13.04 -89.45
N LYS A 39 6.69 11.94 -90.15
CA LYS A 39 5.87 10.84 -89.62
C LYS A 39 6.63 10.01 -88.57
N ILE A 40 7.87 9.64 -88.84
CA ILE A 40 8.72 8.91 -87.90
C ILE A 40 8.94 9.73 -86.62
N GLU A 41 9.17 11.02 -86.76
CA GLU A 41 9.34 11.92 -85.61
C GLU A 41 8.05 12.06 -84.81
N ARG A 42 6.89 12.19 -85.48
CA ARG A 42 5.58 12.19 -84.80
C ARG A 42 5.28 10.85 -84.11
N GLU A 43 5.71 9.73 -84.68
CA GLU A 43 5.55 8.40 -84.07
C GLU A 43 6.47 8.22 -82.87
N LYS A 44 7.73 8.69 -82.94
CA LYS A 44 8.65 8.73 -81.80
C LYS A 44 8.13 9.61 -80.67
N ILE A 45 7.67 10.83 -80.97
CA ILE A 45 7.07 11.74 -79.98
C ILE A 45 5.82 11.12 -79.36
N LYS A 46 5.00 10.40 -80.14
CA LYS A 46 3.83 9.67 -79.60
C LYS A 46 4.23 8.49 -78.72
N LEU A 47 5.28 7.76 -79.10
CA LEU A 47 5.79 6.63 -78.34
C LEU A 47 6.41 7.10 -77.02
N GLU A 48 7.26 8.12 -77.05
CA GLU A 48 7.83 8.77 -75.86
C GLU A 48 6.73 9.34 -74.96
N ALA A 49 5.73 10.04 -75.53
CA ALA A 49 4.58 10.51 -74.76
C ALA A 49 3.73 9.38 -74.16
N SER A 50 3.71 8.20 -74.77
CA SER A 50 3.03 7.02 -74.23
C SER A 50 3.83 6.33 -73.12
N ILE A 51 5.16 6.29 -73.25
CA ILE A 51 6.08 5.78 -72.23
C ILE A 51 6.06 6.71 -71.02
N ASP A 52 6.17 8.03 -71.22
CA ASP A 52 6.06 9.04 -70.16
C ASP A 52 4.73 8.97 -69.41
N LYS A 53 3.63 8.69 -70.12
CA LYS A 53 2.32 8.47 -69.47
C LYS A 53 2.31 7.19 -68.66
N ALA A 54 2.83 6.09 -69.18
CA ALA A 54 2.93 4.82 -68.48
C ALA A 54 3.83 4.94 -67.23
N ASP A 55 4.96 5.64 -67.32
CA ASP A 55 5.87 5.89 -66.21
C ASP A 55 5.23 6.80 -65.14
N LYS A 56 4.51 7.85 -65.56
CA LYS A 56 3.73 8.68 -64.62
C LYS A 56 2.64 7.89 -63.92
N GLU A 57 1.92 7.03 -64.63
CA GLU A 57 0.89 6.17 -64.04
C GLU A 57 1.49 5.12 -63.09
N PHE A 58 2.64 4.54 -63.44
CA PHE A 58 3.35 3.59 -62.60
C PHE A 58 3.88 4.25 -61.33
N ASN A 59 4.53 5.41 -61.45
CA ASN A 59 5.02 6.18 -60.30
C ASN A 59 3.87 6.65 -59.41
N ALA A 60 2.76 7.12 -59.98
CA ALA A 60 1.57 7.49 -59.21
C ALA A 60 0.95 6.29 -58.45
N LYS A 61 0.92 5.10 -59.07
CA LYS A 61 0.50 3.86 -58.40
C LYS A 61 1.44 3.45 -57.28
N LEU A 62 2.75 3.57 -57.51
CA LEU A 62 3.78 3.24 -56.53
C LEU A 62 3.73 4.19 -55.32
N GLU A 63 3.55 5.49 -55.56
CA GLU A 63 3.32 6.47 -54.50
C GLU A 63 2.00 6.26 -53.75
N ALA A 64 0.93 5.89 -54.46
CA ALA A 64 -0.34 5.59 -53.82
C ALA A 64 -0.23 4.32 -52.96
N ALA A 65 0.53 3.32 -53.40
CA ALA A 65 0.80 2.11 -52.64
C ALA A 65 1.69 2.38 -51.42
N SER A 66 2.75 3.19 -51.56
CA SER A 66 3.61 3.57 -50.44
C SER A 66 2.84 4.37 -49.40
N LYS A 67 2.05 5.37 -49.80
CA LYS A 67 1.20 6.15 -48.89
C LYS A 67 0.16 5.29 -48.16
N LYS A 68 -0.41 4.29 -48.84
CA LYS A 68 -1.32 3.31 -48.21
C LYS A 68 -0.61 2.43 -47.20
N LEU A 69 0.57 1.92 -47.55
CA LEU A 69 1.39 1.11 -46.65
C LEU A 69 1.82 1.93 -45.42
N ASP A 70 2.26 3.16 -45.61
CA ASP A 70 2.65 4.08 -44.54
C ASP A 70 1.48 4.39 -43.61
N ALA A 71 0.28 4.64 -44.18
CA ALA A 71 -0.94 4.82 -43.41
C ALA A 71 -1.33 3.56 -42.62
N GLU A 72 -1.22 2.38 -43.23
CA GLU A 72 -1.51 1.11 -42.55
C GLU A 72 -0.51 0.81 -41.42
N ILE A 73 0.77 1.10 -41.64
CA ILE A 73 1.82 1.00 -40.62
C ILE A 73 1.55 1.99 -39.49
N ALA A 74 1.16 3.23 -39.79
CA ALA A 74 0.82 4.24 -38.80
C ALA A 74 -0.37 3.80 -37.94
N ILE A 75 -1.46 3.33 -38.57
CA ILE A 75 -2.64 2.81 -37.88
C ILE A 75 -2.26 1.62 -36.98
N LYS A 76 -1.49 0.65 -37.50
CA LYS A 76 -1.03 -0.51 -36.70
C LYS A 76 -0.23 -0.06 -35.48
N LYS A 77 0.75 0.83 -35.66
CA LYS A 77 1.54 1.39 -34.56
C LYS A 77 0.66 2.09 -33.52
N GLU A 78 -0.28 2.92 -33.94
CA GLU A 78 -1.21 3.60 -33.03
C GLU A 78 -2.08 2.60 -32.26
N THR A 79 -2.62 1.58 -32.93
CA THR A 79 -3.42 0.54 -32.25
C THR A 79 -2.60 -0.28 -31.26
N GLU A 80 -1.34 -0.59 -31.58
CA GLU A 80 -0.43 -1.30 -30.67
C GLU A 80 -0.08 -0.43 -29.45
N VAL A 81 0.19 0.86 -29.66
CA VAL A 81 0.43 1.81 -28.56
C VAL A 81 -0.77 1.89 -27.63
N VAL A 82 -2.00 1.97 -28.17
CA VAL A 82 -3.22 1.99 -27.36
C VAL A 82 -3.39 0.69 -26.55
N LYS A 83 -3.12 -0.47 -27.16
CA LYS A 83 -3.15 -1.76 -26.44
C LYS A 83 -2.11 -1.82 -25.33
N ILE A 84 -0.87 -1.41 -25.60
CA ILE A 84 0.21 -1.37 -24.62
C ILE A 84 -0.15 -0.43 -23.46
N ILE A 85 -0.74 0.74 -23.72
CA ILE A 85 -1.20 1.66 -22.68
C ILE A 85 -2.29 1.02 -21.81
N ALA A 86 -3.26 0.34 -22.44
CA ALA A 86 -4.32 -0.36 -21.73
C ALA A 86 -3.77 -1.50 -20.86
N GLU A 87 -2.84 -2.29 -21.39
CA GLU A 87 -2.13 -3.33 -20.64
C GLU A 87 -1.37 -2.69 -19.45
N ILE A 88 -0.54 -1.66 -19.68
CA ILE A 88 0.21 -0.98 -18.61
C ILE A 88 -0.71 -0.50 -17.47
N GLU A 89 -1.89 0.04 -17.80
CA GLU A 89 -2.85 0.49 -16.80
C GLU A 89 -3.44 -0.69 -16.01
N GLN A 90 -3.74 -1.82 -16.67
CA GLN A 90 -4.16 -3.05 -15.98
C GLN A 90 -3.05 -3.57 -15.05
N TRP A 91 -1.80 -3.66 -15.54
CA TRP A 91 -0.65 -4.07 -14.73
C TRP A 91 -0.45 -3.17 -13.50
N LYS A 92 -0.70 -1.87 -13.62
CA LYS A 92 -0.61 -0.91 -12.51
C LYS A 92 -1.71 -1.16 -11.48
N GLN A 93 -2.95 -1.37 -11.92
CA GLN A 93 -4.08 -1.68 -11.04
C GLN A 93 -3.88 -3.00 -10.30
N ASP A 94 -3.42 -4.04 -10.98
CA ASP A 94 -3.12 -5.34 -10.37
C ASP A 94 -2.01 -5.24 -9.33
N LYS A 95 -0.95 -4.48 -9.62
CA LYS A 95 0.13 -4.25 -8.66
C LYS A 95 -0.34 -3.44 -7.45
N ASP A 96 -1.22 -2.47 -7.64
CA ASP A 96 -1.84 -1.71 -6.55
C ASP A 96 -2.76 -2.60 -5.70
N PHE A 97 -3.54 -3.47 -6.34
CA PHE A 97 -4.37 -4.44 -5.65
C PHE A 97 -3.54 -5.46 -4.86
N ALA A 98 -2.49 -6.02 -5.45
CA ALA A 98 -1.58 -6.95 -4.78
C ALA A 98 -0.92 -6.31 -3.55
N ARG A 99 -0.48 -5.04 -3.65
CA ARG A 99 0.04 -4.28 -2.51
C ARG A 99 -1.02 -4.09 -1.42
N LYS A 100 -2.22 -3.68 -1.79
CA LYS A 100 -3.34 -3.51 -0.85
C LYS A 100 -3.70 -4.83 -0.15
N LYS A 101 -3.74 -5.94 -0.89
CA LYS A 101 -4.01 -7.27 -0.36
C LYS A 101 -2.94 -7.68 0.65
N ALA A 102 -1.66 -7.57 0.31
CA ALA A 102 -0.57 -7.90 1.22
C ALA A 102 -0.60 -7.06 2.51
N VAL A 103 -0.90 -5.77 2.40
CA VAL A 103 -1.09 -4.88 3.55
C VAL A 103 -2.30 -5.30 4.38
N SER A 104 -3.42 -5.63 3.73
CA SER A 104 -4.64 -6.10 4.40
C SER A 104 -4.42 -7.40 5.15
N ASP A 105 -3.76 -8.39 4.53
CA ASP A 105 -3.46 -9.67 5.16
C ASP A 105 -2.55 -9.49 6.38
N ALA A 106 -1.54 -8.64 6.28
CA ALA A 106 -0.68 -8.28 7.41
C ALA A 106 -1.45 -7.59 8.55
N ILE A 107 -2.39 -6.69 8.22
CA ILE A 107 -3.26 -6.03 9.20
C ILE A 107 -4.16 -7.05 9.90
N ILE A 108 -4.75 -7.99 9.17
CA ILE A 108 -5.64 -9.03 9.72
C ILE A 108 -4.88 -9.96 10.66
N GLU A 109 -3.69 -10.43 10.26
CA GLU A 109 -2.85 -11.26 11.12
C GLU A 109 -2.45 -10.52 12.39
N TYR A 110 -2.01 -9.26 12.25
CA TYR A 110 -1.71 -8.42 13.40
C TYR A 110 -2.93 -8.22 14.32
N GLN A 111 -4.14 -8.04 13.78
CA GLN A 111 -5.38 -7.96 14.56
C GLN A 111 -5.64 -9.23 15.38
N ARG A 112 -5.45 -10.41 14.76
CA ARG A 112 -5.63 -11.70 15.44
C ARG A 112 -4.64 -11.86 16.58
N GLU A 113 -3.37 -11.59 16.34
CA GLU A 113 -2.32 -11.68 17.37
C GLU A 113 -2.57 -10.69 18.52
N LEU A 114 -2.91 -9.44 18.20
CA LEU A 114 -3.20 -8.42 19.20
C LEU A 114 -4.44 -8.78 20.03
N THR A 115 -5.51 -9.27 19.40
CA THR A 115 -6.72 -9.70 20.11
C THR A 115 -6.41 -10.86 21.06
N LYS A 116 -5.63 -11.84 20.59
CA LYS A 116 -5.19 -12.97 21.42
C LYS A 116 -4.33 -12.50 22.59
N LEU A 117 -3.40 -11.58 22.36
CA LEU A 117 -2.57 -10.98 23.40
C LEU A 117 -3.43 -10.23 24.43
N ASN A 118 -4.41 -9.45 23.98
CA ASN A 118 -5.32 -8.70 24.84
C ASN A 118 -6.18 -9.61 25.71
N VAL A 119 -6.77 -10.67 25.15
CA VAL A 119 -7.53 -11.67 25.92
C VAL A 119 -6.64 -12.33 26.98
N ASN A 120 -5.41 -12.70 26.60
CA ASN A 120 -4.45 -13.27 27.54
C ASN A 120 -4.07 -12.28 28.65
N ALA A 121 -3.87 -11.00 28.31
CA ALA A 121 -3.57 -9.95 29.29
C ALA A 121 -4.75 -9.72 30.25
N ILE A 122 -5.99 -9.66 29.76
CA ILE A 122 -7.19 -9.53 30.59
C ILE A 122 -7.31 -10.72 31.55
N ASN A 123 -7.16 -11.94 31.03
CA ASN A 123 -7.21 -13.14 31.86
C ASN A 123 -6.11 -13.13 32.92
N ALA A 124 -4.88 -12.75 32.56
CA ALA A 124 -3.77 -12.63 33.50
C ALA A 124 -4.02 -11.57 34.58
N ILE A 125 -4.57 -10.39 34.22
CA ILE A 125 -4.95 -9.34 35.16
C ILE A 125 -6.05 -9.85 36.11
N GLY A 126 -7.07 -10.53 35.58
CA GLY A 126 -8.15 -11.12 36.38
C GLY A 126 -7.65 -12.17 37.37
N HIS A 127 -6.79 -13.08 36.92
CA HIS A 127 -6.14 -14.05 37.79
C HIS A 127 -5.27 -13.37 38.85
N MET A 128 -4.46 -12.39 38.47
CA MET A 128 -3.63 -11.64 39.41
C MET A 128 -4.49 -10.90 40.45
N GLN A 129 -5.63 -10.32 40.06
CA GLN A 129 -6.56 -9.67 40.98
C GLN A 129 -7.12 -10.66 42.01
N LEU A 130 -7.51 -11.86 41.58
CA LEU A 130 -7.99 -12.92 42.46
C LEU A 130 -6.89 -13.41 43.40
N ASP A 131 -5.71 -13.71 42.87
CA ASP A 131 -4.54 -14.16 43.64
C ASP A 131 -4.11 -13.13 44.69
N LEU A 132 -4.11 -11.84 44.34
CA LEU A 132 -3.76 -10.78 45.27
C LEU A 132 -4.81 -10.65 46.38
N ARG A 133 -6.10 -10.77 46.07
CA ARG A 133 -7.17 -10.77 47.08
C ARG A 133 -7.07 -11.98 48.00
N GLU A 134 -6.76 -13.16 47.46
CA GLU A 134 -6.54 -14.36 48.26
C GLU A 134 -5.35 -14.21 49.21
N ARG A 135 -4.21 -13.71 48.71
CA ARG A 135 -3.02 -13.44 49.53
C ARG A 135 -3.31 -12.44 50.65
N VAL A 136 -4.06 -11.38 50.33
CA VAL A 136 -4.53 -10.40 51.32
C VAL A 136 -5.38 -11.06 52.39
N GLN A 137 -6.37 -11.88 52.00
CA GLN A 137 -7.24 -12.56 52.95
C GLN A 137 -6.47 -13.54 53.84
N ASN A 138 -5.54 -14.31 53.27
CA ASN A 138 -4.69 -15.23 54.01
C ASN A 138 -3.79 -14.47 55.00
N MET A 139 -3.25 -13.32 54.60
CA MET A 139 -2.47 -12.45 55.49
C MET A 139 -3.29 -11.96 56.69
N ILE A 140 -4.56 -11.59 56.52
CA ILE A 140 -5.46 -11.21 57.63
C ILE A 140 -5.61 -12.36 58.61
N ILE A 141 -5.91 -13.56 58.09
CA ILE A 141 -6.16 -14.75 58.90
C ILE A 141 -4.91 -15.09 59.71
N ASP A 142 -3.74 -15.13 59.04
CA ASP A 142 -2.47 -15.45 59.68
C ASP A 142 -2.09 -14.42 60.74
N LYS A 143 -2.22 -13.13 60.43
CA LYS A 143 -1.91 -12.07 61.40
C LYS A 143 -2.88 -12.11 62.58
N THR A 144 -4.17 -12.27 62.34
CA THR A 144 -5.17 -12.41 63.41
C THR A 144 -4.85 -13.59 64.34
N LYS A 145 -4.41 -14.72 63.77
CA LYS A 145 -3.98 -15.89 64.54
C LYS A 145 -2.71 -15.62 65.35
N GLN A 146 -1.71 -14.95 64.77
CA GLN A 146 -0.50 -14.52 65.47
C GLN A 146 -0.86 -13.60 66.66
N TYR A 147 -1.75 -12.62 66.47
CA TYR A 147 -2.18 -11.73 67.55
C TYR A 147 -2.90 -12.46 68.67
N LYS A 148 -3.82 -13.39 68.34
CA LYS A 148 -4.50 -14.19 69.36
C LYS A 148 -3.51 -15.02 70.17
N THR A 149 -2.46 -15.52 69.52
CA THR A 149 -1.40 -16.28 70.18
C THR A 149 -0.62 -15.38 71.14
N LEU A 150 -0.17 -14.20 70.68
CA LEU A 150 0.53 -13.22 71.50
C LEU A 150 -0.31 -12.76 72.72
N GLN A 151 -1.62 -12.53 72.53
CA GLN A 151 -2.52 -12.20 73.64
C GLN A 151 -2.66 -13.33 74.65
N ASN A 152 -2.70 -14.59 74.20
CA ASN A 152 -2.77 -15.73 75.09
C ASN A 152 -1.46 -15.93 75.88
N GLU A 153 -0.32 -15.70 75.24
CA GLU A 153 1.01 -15.72 75.87
C GLU A 153 1.11 -14.62 76.93
N ALA A 154 0.79 -13.37 76.57
CA ALA A 154 0.75 -12.26 77.51
C ALA A 154 -0.19 -12.52 78.70
N LYS A 155 -1.34 -13.15 78.46
CA LYS A 155 -2.27 -13.54 79.52
C LYS A 155 -1.70 -14.62 80.43
N GLN A 156 -1.01 -15.62 79.88
CA GLN A 156 -0.34 -16.68 80.65
C GLN A 156 0.78 -16.10 81.50
N GLU A 157 1.60 -15.21 80.94
CA GLU A 157 2.66 -14.48 81.65
C GLU A 157 2.07 -13.67 82.80
N ALA A 158 1.03 -12.87 82.53
CA ALA A 158 0.34 -12.10 83.57
C ALA A 158 -0.22 -13.00 84.70
N ILE A 159 -0.84 -14.13 84.37
CA ILE A 159 -1.31 -15.11 85.37
C ILE A 159 -0.17 -15.61 86.25
N ASN A 160 1.00 -15.88 85.66
CA ASN A 160 2.16 -16.35 86.41
C ASN A 160 2.75 -15.23 87.28
N GLU A 161 2.83 -14.00 86.77
CA GLU A 161 3.24 -12.83 87.53
C GLU A 161 2.32 -12.58 88.72
N TYR A 162 0.99 -12.63 88.54
CA TYR A 162 0.05 -12.51 89.66
C TYR A 162 0.28 -13.58 90.73
N LYS A 163 0.56 -14.84 90.35
CA LYS A 163 0.86 -15.91 91.31
C LYS A 163 2.14 -15.61 92.11
N ILE A 164 3.18 -15.10 91.46
CA ILE A 164 4.44 -14.71 92.11
C ILE A 164 4.17 -13.56 93.09
N ILE A 165 3.47 -12.52 92.64
CA ILE A 165 3.13 -11.35 93.47
C ILE A 165 2.31 -11.78 94.70
N MET A 166 1.33 -12.68 94.52
CA MET A 166 0.51 -13.19 95.62
C MET A 166 1.32 -13.96 96.66
N LYS A 167 2.42 -14.61 96.24
CA LYS A 167 3.25 -15.45 97.09
C LYS A 167 4.34 -14.65 97.81
N GLU A 168 5.05 -13.77 97.10
CA GLU A 168 6.22 -13.06 97.64
C GLU A 168 5.84 -11.81 98.44
N PHE A 169 4.77 -11.10 98.05
CA PHE A 169 4.34 -9.86 98.70
C PHE A 169 3.04 -10.05 99.52
N ALA A 170 2.80 -11.25 100.04
CA ALA A 170 1.56 -11.59 100.74
C ALA A 170 1.29 -10.70 101.96
N ASN A 171 2.37 -10.25 102.64
CA ASN A 171 2.30 -9.47 103.89
C ASN A 171 2.46 -7.95 103.67
N GLU A 172 2.64 -7.50 102.43
CA GLU A 172 2.90 -6.09 102.08
C GLU A 172 1.81 -5.58 101.13
N PRO A 173 0.67 -5.10 101.65
CA PRO A 173 -0.53 -4.80 100.85
C PRO A 173 -0.26 -3.73 99.78
N GLU A 174 0.54 -2.72 100.12
CA GLU A 174 0.80 -1.55 99.27
C GLU A 174 1.69 -1.92 98.06
N ILE A 175 2.75 -2.69 98.29
CA ILE A 175 3.65 -3.18 97.24
C ILE A 175 2.91 -4.17 96.32
N LYS A 176 2.15 -5.09 96.91
CA LYS A 176 1.31 -6.02 96.17
C LYS A 176 0.32 -5.29 95.24
N GLN A 177 -0.35 -4.25 95.74
CA GLN A 177 -1.32 -3.49 94.93
C GLN A 177 -0.63 -2.75 93.77
N ASN A 178 0.53 -2.13 94.01
CA ASN A 178 1.29 -1.47 92.95
C ASN A 178 1.78 -2.45 91.88
N MET A 179 2.26 -3.64 92.26
CA MET A 179 2.69 -4.66 91.30
C MET A 179 1.53 -5.20 90.47
N ILE A 180 0.37 -5.51 91.09
CA ILE A 180 -0.84 -5.92 90.36
C ILE A 180 -1.23 -4.87 89.32
N LYS A 181 -1.21 -3.59 89.71
CA LYS A 181 -1.55 -2.49 88.80
C LYS A 181 -0.60 -2.40 87.60
N GLN A 182 0.70 -2.65 87.80
CA GLN A 182 1.66 -2.70 86.69
C GLN A 182 1.36 -3.85 85.72
N VAL A 183 1.00 -5.03 86.22
CA VAL A 183 0.61 -6.18 85.38
C VAL A 183 -0.68 -5.85 84.61
N ASP A 184 -1.67 -5.24 85.27
CA ASP A 184 -2.92 -4.80 84.63
C ASP A 184 -2.65 -3.79 83.49
N GLU A 185 -1.79 -2.80 83.74
CA GLU A 185 -1.39 -1.80 82.75
C GLU A 185 -0.66 -2.44 81.56
N SER A 186 0.23 -3.40 81.81
CA SER A 186 0.96 -4.14 80.76
C SER A 186 0.00 -4.92 79.86
N VAL A 187 -0.92 -5.70 80.44
CA VAL A 187 -1.93 -6.45 79.69
C VAL A 187 -2.84 -5.50 78.89
N ALA A 188 -3.23 -4.37 79.48
CA ALA A 188 -4.03 -3.35 78.80
C ALA A 188 -3.31 -2.77 77.58
N ILE A 189 -2.01 -2.48 77.68
CA ILE A 189 -1.18 -2.00 76.57
C ILE A 189 -1.12 -3.04 75.45
N ILE A 190 -0.93 -4.32 75.76
CA ILE A 190 -0.86 -5.40 74.76
C ILE A 190 -2.19 -5.55 74.01
N ILE A 191 -3.32 -5.49 74.73
CA ILE A 191 -4.66 -5.52 74.13
C ILE A 191 -4.88 -4.29 73.24
N HIS A 192 -4.53 -3.10 73.74
CA HIS A 192 -4.68 -1.84 73.00
C HIS A 192 -3.86 -1.85 71.71
N ASN A 193 -2.58 -2.21 71.78
CA ASN A 193 -1.69 -2.25 70.62
C ASN A 193 -2.15 -3.29 69.60
N SER A 194 -2.63 -4.46 70.06
CA SER A 194 -3.21 -5.47 69.16
C SER A 194 -4.44 -4.93 68.42
N LYS A 195 -5.32 -4.21 69.12
CA LYS A 195 -6.52 -3.63 68.52
C LYS A 195 -6.17 -2.53 67.51
N ALA A 196 -5.23 -1.65 67.85
CA ALA A 196 -4.73 -0.59 66.98
C ALA A 196 -4.15 -1.20 65.69
N PHE A 197 -3.29 -2.21 65.81
CA PHE A 197 -2.69 -2.88 64.66
C PHE A 197 -3.73 -3.54 63.75
N ILE A 198 -4.73 -4.27 64.28
CA ILE A 198 -5.78 -4.89 63.45
C ILE A 198 -6.56 -3.82 62.68
N THR A 199 -6.77 -2.66 63.30
CA THR A 199 -7.47 -1.53 62.68
C THR A 199 -6.64 -0.95 61.53
N GLU A 200 -5.36 -0.68 61.76
CA GLU A 200 -4.41 -0.20 60.75
C GLU A 200 -4.27 -1.20 59.59
N LEU A 201 -4.12 -2.50 59.91
CA LEU A 201 -4.08 -3.57 58.92
C LEU A 201 -5.35 -3.57 58.06
N THR A 202 -6.53 -3.41 58.65
CA THR A 202 -7.79 -3.37 57.91
C THR A 202 -7.85 -2.16 56.96
N GLU A 203 -7.30 -1.03 57.37
CA GLU A 203 -7.25 0.20 56.57
C GLU A 203 -6.26 0.09 55.41
N ASP A 204 -5.05 -0.43 55.67
CA ASP A 204 -4.06 -0.74 54.65
C ASP A 204 -4.63 -1.71 53.61
N LEU A 205 -5.38 -2.72 54.04
CA LEU A 205 -6.01 -3.68 53.12
C LEU A 205 -7.11 -3.08 52.28
N ARG A 206 -7.89 -2.13 52.82
CA ARG A 206 -8.83 -1.36 52.01
C ARG A 206 -8.09 -0.56 50.94
N SER A 207 -6.93 0.01 51.27
CA SER A 207 -6.06 0.71 50.32
C SER A 207 -5.48 -0.22 49.25
N VAL A 208 -5.01 -1.41 49.64
CA VAL A 208 -4.50 -2.44 48.71
C VAL A 208 -5.60 -2.91 47.77
N ASN A 209 -6.80 -3.22 48.27
CA ASN A 209 -7.93 -3.62 47.44
C ASN A 209 -8.29 -2.52 46.42
N LYS A 210 -8.31 -1.26 46.85
CA LYS A 210 -8.53 -0.13 45.94
C LYS A 210 -7.44 -0.02 44.88
N SER A 211 -6.18 -0.24 45.24
CA SER A 211 -5.06 -0.25 44.29
C SER A 211 -5.16 -1.40 43.29
N ILE A 212 -5.59 -2.59 43.72
CA ILE A 212 -5.84 -3.75 42.86
C ILE A 212 -6.95 -3.41 41.85
N ASP A 213 -8.05 -2.83 42.31
CA ASP A 213 -9.17 -2.45 41.44
C ASP A 213 -8.76 -1.36 40.43
N LEU A 214 -7.95 -0.39 40.85
CA LEU A 214 -7.38 0.62 39.97
C LEU A 214 -6.44 0.02 38.92
N LEU A 215 -5.60 -0.94 39.29
CA LEU A 215 -4.71 -1.64 38.36
C LEU A 215 -5.52 -2.39 37.30
N ALA A 216 -6.56 -3.11 37.72
CA ALA A 216 -7.46 -3.82 36.81
C ALA A 216 -8.17 -2.86 35.85
N LEU A 217 -8.71 -1.76 36.37
CA LEU A 217 -9.42 -0.76 35.57
C LEU A 217 -8.48 -0.03 34.58
N ASN A 218 -7.27 0.33 35.02
CA ASN A 218 -6.28 0.94 34.15
C ASN A 218 -5.79 -0.03 33.07
N GLY A 219 -5.59 -1.30 33.43
CA GLY A 219 -5.25 -2.35 32.47
C GLY A 219 -6.34 -2.55 31.41
N GLN A 220 -7.61 -2.62 31.83
CA GLN A 220 -8.74 -2.69 30.91
C GLN A 220 -8.83 -1.45 30.01
N LYS A 221 -8.73 -0.25 30.58
CA LYS A 221 -8.78 1.01 29.83
C LYS A 221 -7.64 1.13 28.82
N PHE A 222 -6.43 0.68 29.18
CA PHE A 222 -5.29 0.62 28.26
C PHE A 222 -5.62 -0.26 27.05
N ILE A 223 -6.20 -1.45 27.29
CA ILE A 223 -6.62 -2.38 26.23
C ILE A 223 -7.74 -1.76 25.37
N GLU A 224 -8.77 -1.20 25.97
CA GLU A 224 -9.88 -0.53 25.25
C GLU A 224 -9.39 0.62 24.39
N THR A 225 -8.49 1.46 24.91
CA THR A 225 -7.93 2.60 24.18
C THR A 225 -7.09 2.13 22.99
N HIS A 226 -6.25 1.10 23.19
CA HIS A 226 -5.46 0.52 22.11
C HIS A 226 -6.35 -0.12 21.03
N LEU A 227 -7.42 -0.81 21.43
CA LEU A 227 -8.39 -1.40 20.51
C LEU A 227 -9.12 -0.31 19.70
N GLN A 228 -9.54 0.77 20.35
CA GLN A 228 -10.24 1.88 19.68
C GLN A 228 -9.36 2.62 18.68
N GLN A 229 -8.12 2.96 19.07
CA GLN A 229 -7.14 3.55 18.14
C GLN A 229 -6.91 2.67 16.93
N PHE A 230 -6.91 1.36 17.12
CA PHE A 230 -6.74 0.42 16.03
C PHE A 230 -7.96 0.36 15.09
N HIS A 231 -9.19 0.38 15.62
CA HIS A 231 -10.40 0.46 14.78
C HIS A 231 -10.42 1.73 13.91
N SER A 232 -9.79 2.81 14.36
CA SER A 232 -9.64 4.04 13.58
C SER A 232 -8.55 3.97 12.50
N LEU A 233 -7.58 3.08 12.66
CA LEU A 233 -6.46 2.86 11.72
C LEU A 233 -6.79 1.75 10.69
N GLY A 234 -7.69 0.84 11.03
CA GLY A 234 -8.23 -0.15 10.10
C GLY A 234 -9.06 0.54 9.03
N PHE A 235 -8.69 0.31 7.76
CA PHE A 235 -9.52 0.63 6.59
C PHE A 235 -11.01 0.37 6.91
N SER A 236 -11.89 1.32 6.59
CA SER A 236 -13.32 1.19 6.90
C SER A 236 -13.83 -0.13 6.33
N GLN A 237 -14.79 -0.79 7.00
CA GLN A 237 -15.39 -2.03 6.49
C GLN A 237 -15.86 -1.93 5.02
N GLU A 238 -16.13 -0.71 4.54
CA GLU A 238 -16.42 -0.41 3.14
C GLU A 238 -15.26 -0.71 2.18
N GLN A 239 -14.01 -0.44 2.57
CA GLN A 239 -12.82 -0.70 1.77
C GLN A 239 -12.50 -2.21 1.70
N LEU A 240 -12.79 -2.96 2.76
CA LEU A 240 -12.71 -4.43 2.75
C LEU A 240 -13.80 -5.05 1.86
N LYS A 241 -15.04 -4.54 1.92
CA LYS A 241 -16.13 -4.96 1.02
C LYS A 241 -15.85 -4.64 -0.46
N GLN A 242 -15.18 -3.54 -0.75
CA GLN A 242 -14.74 -3.21 -2.12
C GLN A 242 -13.66 -4.16 -2.64
N LEU A 243 -12.80 -4.69 -1.76
CA LEU A 243 -11.81 -5.71 -2.12
C LEU A 243 -12.45 -7.09 -2.36
N GLU A 244 -13.47 -7.47 -1.59
CA GLU A 244 -14.25 -8.70 -1.83
C GLU A 244 -15.08 -8.62 -3.13
N ASN A 245 -15.69 -7.47 -3.41
CA ASN A 245 -16.47 -7.24 -4.63
C ASN A 245 -15.61 -7.05 -5.89
N GLY A 246 -14.31 -6.75 -5.77
CA GLY A 246 -13.40 -6.70 -6.91
C GLY A 246 -13.18 -8.08 -7.57
N ASN A 247 -13.38 -9.17 -6.81
CA ASN A 247 -13.28 -10.54 -7.32
C ASN A 247 -14.49 -11.00 -8.15
N SER A 248 -15.64 -10.30 -8.09
CA SER A 248 -16.83 -10.69 -8.88
C SER A 248 -16.83 -10.14 -10.31
N PHE A 249 -15.99 -9.16 -10.62
CA PHE A 249 -15.85 -8.64 -11.99
C PHE A 249 -14.98 -9.50 -12.91
N ILE A 250 -14.20 -10.46 -12.37
CA ILE A 250 -13.35 -11.35 -13.17
C ILE A 250 -14.10 -12.62 -13.63
N ASN A 251 -15.19 -13.00 -12.95
CA ASN A 251 -15.97 -14.21 -13.28
C ASN A 251 -17.17 -13.97 -14.21
N THR A 252 -17.23 -12.83 -14.91
CA THR A 252 -18.34 -12.56 -15.86
C THR A 252 -17.84 -12.17 -17.25
N ILE A 253 -16.80 -12.87 -17.74
CA ILE A 253 -16.55 -12.98 -19.17
C ILE A 253 -16.53 -14.48 -19.49
N ASP A 254 -17.73 -15.05 -19.54
CA ASP A 254 -18.01 -16.27 -20.30
C ASP A 254 -19.24 -15.99 -21.16
N ILE A 255 -19.11 -16.41 -22.43
CA ILE A 255 -19.93 -16.19 -23.64
C ILE A 255 -19.54 -14.96 -24.46
#